data_AF-A0A956RV31-F1
#
_entry.id   AF-A0A956RV31-F1
#
_cell.length_a   1.000
_cell.length_b   1.000
_cell.length_c   1.000
_cell.angle_alpha   90.00
_cell.angle_beta   90.00
_cell.angle_gamma   90.00
#
_symmetry.space_group_name_H-M   'P 1'
#
loop_
_entity.id
_entity.type
_entity.pdbx_description
1 polymer ?
#
loop_
_entity_poly.entity_id
_entity_poly.type
_entity_poly.pdbx_seq_one_letter_code
_entity_poly.pdbx_strand_id
1 'polypeptide(L)'
;SVSEWEFSLERARHQGMIAPKRFLSVDRFTDKSPHLTPYQYTANNPINFIDVNGDSIWIEYQDADGNNQRLLYVQGMAYEGDNQQVATLISSLNGLNSITSGNTVLTALTGSTAHYNLGLSGQYGGTYTPNAVQQGAGGNLGVANPANMSGLAHELFHGFQHENMDMINSTAFEVGANLFEAHIEFEMRGSNTLLPEGGSQEFADAFIGLLYSENFNQRDFNTATRTFLQSSYNPPNPPNYNRLRPRIVNNPPISRFYPLIRF
;
A
#
# COMPACT_ATOMS: atom_id res chain seq x y z
N SER A 1 -0.45 27.33 29.94
CA SER A 1 -0.61 28.14 28.71
C SER A 1 -0.01 27.36 27.57
N VAL A 2 -0.88 26.73 26.78
CA VAL A 2 -0.50 26.08 25.53
C VAL A 2 -0.04 27.20 24.60
N SER A 3 1.20 27.14 24.15
CA SER A 3 1.86 28.26 23.47
C SER A 3 1.29 28.46 22.06
N GLU A 4 1.30 29.69 21.53
CA GLU A 4 0.82 30.03 20.17
C GLU A 4 1.45 29.15 19.05
N TRP A 5 2.56 28.47 19.36
CA TRP A 5 3.25 27.48 18.54
C TRP A 5 2.50 26.14 18.43
N GLU A 6 1.93 25.63 19.51
CA GLU A 6 1.14 24.38 19.51
C GLU A 6 -0.16 24.55 18.72
N PHE A 7 -0.76 25.75 18.77
CA PHE A 7 -1.93 26.08 17.96
C PHE A 7 -1.59 26.20 16.46
N SER A 8 -0.34 26.49 16.11
CA SER A 8 0.11 26.56 14.71
C SER A 8 0.38 25.20 14.08
N LEU A 9 0.79 24.23 14.90
CA LEU A 9 1.01 22.84 14.48
C LEU A 9 -0.32 22.10 14.24
N GLU A 10 -1.36 22.42 15.01
CA GLU A 10 -2.72 21.86 14.82
C GLU A 10 -3.38 22.33 13.51
N ARG A 11 -2.99 23.50 12.98
CA ARG A 11 -3.58 24.14 11.78
C ARG A 11 -3.06 23.61 10.44
N ALA A 12 -1.92 22.92 10.41
CA ALA A 12 -1.32 22.40 9.18
C ALA A 12 -1.79 20.99 8.80
N ARG A 13 -2.68 20.38 9.60
CA ARG A 13 -3.11 18.96 9.48
C ARG A 13 -4.38 18.75 8.62
N HIS A 14 -4.85 19.74 7.86
CA HIS A 14 -6.18 19.63 7.22
C HIS A 14 -6.36 20.43 5.92
N GLN A 15 -6.13 19.78 4.76
CA GLN A 15 -6.69 19.95 3.40
C GLN A 15 -5.75 19.58 2.22
N GLY A 16 -6.18 18.61 1.40
CA GLY A 16 -5.37 18.00 0.33
C GLY A 16 -5.17 18.80 -0.98
N MET A 17 -3.96 18.57 -1.54
CA MET A 17 -3.41 18.73 -2.90
C MET A 17 -3.54 20.02 -3.75
N ILE A 18 -2.48 20.19 -4.56
CA ILE A 18 -1.91 21.32 -5.34
C ILE A 18 -2.49 21.32 -6.78
N ALA A 19 -2.75 22.40 -7.56
CA ALA A 19 -2.22 23.76 -7.70
C ALA A 19 -3.28 24.70 -8.36
N PRO A 20 -3.18 26.06 -8.36
CA PRO A 20 -2.14 26.94 -7.82
C PRO A 20 -2.17 26.95 -6.29
N LYS A 21 -1.27 27.68 -5.62
CA LYS A 21 -1.11 27.71 -4.14
C LYS A 21 -2.33 28.30 -3.38
N ARG A 22 -3.54 27.85 -3.70
CA ARG A 22 -4.83 28.34 -3.23
C ARG A 22 -5.83 27.19 -3.24
N PHE A 23 -6.73 27.15 -2.27
CA PHE A 23 -7.85 26.21 -2.30
C PHE A 23 -8.80 26.53 -3.48
N LEU A 24 -9.40 25.49 -4.06
CA LEU A 24 -10.44 25.63 -5.10
C LEU A 24 -11.85 25.79 -4.51
N SER A 25 -11.97 25.64 -3.19
CA SER A 25 -13.18 25.81 -2.40
C SER A 25 -12.85 26.50 -1.07
N VAL A 26 -13.88 27.01 -0.39
CA VAL A 26 -13.74 27.71 0.89
C VAL A 26 -13.28 26.75 1.99
N ASP A 27 -12.23 27.13 2.72
CA ASP A 27 -11.74 26.40 3.89
C ASP A 27 -12.85 26.23 4.95
N ARG A 28 -13.08 24.98 5.37
CA ARG A 28 -14.10 24.60 6.36
C ARG A 28 -13.91 25.23 7.75
N PHE A 29 -12.73 25.79 8.03
CA PHE A 29 -12.42 26.49 9.28
C PHE A 29 -12.25 28.01 9.12
N THR A 30 -12.71 28.58 8.00
CA THR A 30 -12.67 30.03 7.74
C THR A 30 -13.22 30.85 8.91
N ASP A 31 -14.30 30.40 9.53
CA ASP A 31 -14.96 31.10 10.64
C ASP A 31 -14.08 31.19 11.90
N LYS A 32 -13.08 30.33 12.04
CA LYS A 32 -12.14 30.33 13.18
C LYS A 32 -10.90 31.20 12.95
N SER A 33 -10.67 31.64 11.71
CA SER A 33 -9.48 32.42 11.33
C SER A 33 -9.86 33.57 10.39
N PRO A 34 -10.62 34.59 10.86
CA PRO A 34 -11.10 35.68 10.03
C PRO A 34 -9.99 36.58 9.44
N HIS A 35 -8.75 36.40 9.91
CA HIS A 35 -7.56 37.13 9.48
C HIS A 35 -6.79 36.44 8.34
N LEU A 36 -7.15 35.22 7.96
CA LEU A 36 -6.59 34.50 6.82
C LEU A 36 -7.62 34.42 5.70
N THR A 37 -7.15 34.38 4.45
CA THR A 37 -8.10 34.24 3.33
C THR A 37 -8.66 32.81 3.32
N PRO A 38 -9.95 32.61 2.99
CA PRO A 38 -10.59 31.29 2.94
C PRO A 38 -9.97 30.31 1.93
N TYR A 39 -9.00 30.78 1.14
CA TYR A 39 -8.36 30.05 0.06
C TYR A 39 -6.85 29.91 0.27
N GLN A 40 -6.32 30.14 1.48
CA GLN A 40 -4.88 30.21 1.73
C GLN A 40 -4.27 28.84 2.08
N TYR A 41 -3.34 28.36 1.24
CA TYR A 41 -2.58 27.12 1.48
C TYR A 41 -1.42 27.37 2.47
N THR A 42 -1.26 26.53 3.50
CA THR A 42 -0.10 26.50 4.45
C THR A 42 0.27 27.85 5.09
N ALA A 43 -0.70 28.76 5.22
CA ALA A 43 -0.44 30.16 5.59
C ALA A 43 0.66 30.85 4.74
N ASN A 44 0.82 30.44 3.47
CA ASN A 44 1.91 30.83 2.55
C ASN A 44 3.32 30.36 2.93
N ASN A 45 3.48 29.36 3.80
CA ASN A 45 4.78 28.76 4.13
C ASN A 45 4.82 27.23 3.87
N PRO A 46 4.87 26.81 2.60
CA PRO A 46 4.85 25.41 2.21
C PRO A 46 6.19 24.68 2.44
N ILE A 47 7.22 25.37 2.94
CA ILE A 47 8.53 24.77 3.27
C ILE A 47 8.49 24.13 4.66
N ASN A 48 7.76 24.74 5.61
CA ASN A 48 7.67 24.26 6.99
C ASN A 48 6.36 23.53 7.29
N PHE A 49 5.36 23.65 6.42
CA PHE A 49 4.03 23.06 6.63
C PHE A 49 3.62 22.30 5.37
N ILE A 50 3.53 20.97 5.48
CA ILE A 50 2.95 20.08 4.48
C ILE A 50 1.56 19.73 4.97
N ASP A 51 0.54 19.98 4.15
CA ASP A 51 -0.83 19.64 4.47
C ASP A 51 -1.09 18.14 4.20
N VAL A 52 -1.02 17.33 5.27
CA VAL A 52 -1.27 15.88 5.28
C VAL A 52 -2.73 15.59 5.62
N ASN A 53 -3.61 15.65 4.63
CA ASN A 53 -4.75 14.74 4.65
C ASN A 53 -4.20 13.38 4.19
N GLY A 54 -3.71 12.57 5.14
CA GLY A 54 -2.96 11.36 4.77
C GLY A 54 -2.23 10.61 5.90
N ASP A 55 -2.72 10.67 7.14
CA ASP A 55 -2.12 9.95 8.27
C ASP A 55 -2.58 8.49 8.27
N SER A 56 -2.29 7.79 7.17
CA SER A 56 -2.96 6.53 6.84
C SER A 56 -2.08 5.32 7.07
N ILE A 57 -0.77 5.40 6.87
CA ILE A 57 0.13 4.28 7.14
C ILE A 57 0.74 4.44 8.53
N TRP A 58 0.41 3.52 9.44
CA TRP A 58 0.93 3.51 10.79
C TRP A 58 1.76 2.27 11.04
N ILE A 59 2.97 2.43 11.55
CA ILE A 59 3.85 1.34 11.96
C ILE A 59 3.58 1.05 13.43
N GLU A 60 3.15 -0.18 13.73
CA GLU A 60 2.89 -0.69 15.07
C GLU A 60 4.00 -1.66 15.48
N TYR A 61 4.67 -1.39 16.60
CA TYR A 61 5.81 -2.16 17.08
C TYR A 61 5.89 -2.15 18.61
N GLN A 62 6.79 -2.96 19.17
CA GLN A 62 7.10 -2.91 20.60
C GLN A 62 8.48 -2.28 20.81
N ASP A 63 8.60 -1.40 21.81
CA ASP A 63 9.89 -0.88 22.25
C ASP A 63 10.70 -1.93 23.04
N ALA A 64 11.90 -1.55 23.48
CA ALA A 64 12.80 -2.43 24.24
C ALA A 64 12.20 -2.92 25.58
N ASP A 65 11.25 -2.18 26.14
CA ASP A 65 10.55 -2.51 27.38
C ASP A 65 9.29 -3.35 27.13
N GLY A 66 8.98 -3.65 25.86
CA GLY A 66 7.80 -4.41 25.44
C GLY A 66 6.51 -3.60 25.39
N ASN A 67 6.58 -2.27 25.49
CA ASN A 67 5.39 -1.42 25.36
C ASN A 67 5.05 -1.22 23.89
N ASN A 68 3.75 -1.21 23.59
CA ASN A 68 3.28 -0.95 22.24
C ASN A 68 3.52 0.52 21.86
N GLN A 69 4.16 0.71 20.71
CA GLN A 69 4.46 1.99 20.10
C GLN A 69 3.77 2.10 18.74
N ARG A 70 3.50 3.34 18.34
CA ARG A 70 2.92 3.66 17.03
C ARG A 70 3.66 4.82 16.40
N LEU A 71 4.09 4.64 15.16
CA LEU A 71 4.80 5.65 14.37
C LEU A 71 4.04 5.91 13.08
N LEU A 72 3.73 7.18 12.79
CA LEU A 72 3.18 7.56 11.50
C LEU A 72 4.29 7.49 10.45
N TYR A 73 4.06 6.75 9.37
CA TYR A 73 4.95 6.75 8.22
C TYR A 73 4.63 7.93 7.30
N VAL A 74 5.67 8.69 6.93
CA VAL A 74 5.63 9.72 5.90
C VAL A 74 6.61 9.34 4.80
N GLN A 75 6.19 9.41 3.53
CA GLN A 75 7.02 9.00 2.40
C GLN A 75 8.38 9.72 2.42
N GLY A 76 9.48 8.95 2.38
CA GLY A 76 10.84 9.48 2.39
C GLY A 76 11.36 9.94 3.75
N MET A 77 10.62 9.72 4.85
CA MET A 77 11.09 10.08 6.19
C MET A 77 12.38 9.34 6.57
N ALA A 78 13.20 9.99 7.40
CA ALA A 78 14.26 9.33 8.15
C ALA A 78 13.69 8.79 9.48
N TYR A 79 14.29 7.70 9.98
CA TYR A 79 13.97 7.16 11.30
C TYR A 79 15.06 7.52 12.28
N GLU A 80 14.69 8.24 13.34
CA GLU A 80 15.62 8.73 14.38
C GLU A 80 15.58 7.88 15.65
N GLY A 81 14.79 6.80 15.67
CA GLY A 81 14.71 5.88 16.81
C GLY A 81 15.77 4.77 16.75
N ASP A 82 15.80 3.93 17.77
CA ASP A 82 16.78 2.86 17.97
C ASP A 82 16.26 1.46 17.60
N ASN A 83 14.96 1.33 17.24
CA ASN A 83 14.40 0.04 16.86
C ASN A 83 14.83 -0.37 15.43
N GLN A 84 15.71 -1.37 15.34
CA GLN A 84 16.27 -1.85 14.08
C GLN A 84 15.21 -2.41 13.11
N GLN A 85 14.13 -3.02 13.61
CA GLN A 85 13.06 -3.55 12.74
C GLN A 85 12.27 -2.39 12.10
N VAL A 86 11.99 -1.34 12.87
CA VAL A 86 11.34 -0.12 12.36
C VAL A 86 12.24 0.60 11.36
N ALA A 87 13.53 0.75 11.66
CA ALA A 87 14.51 1.33 10.74
C ALA A 87 14.55 0.57 9.39
N THR A 88 14.54 -0.76 9.47
CA THR A 88 14.53 -1.64 8.29
C THR A 88 13.24 -1.50 7.50
N LEU A 89 12.08 -1.47 8.18
CA LEU A 89 10.79 -1.29 7.52
C LEU A 89 10.69 0.07 6.81
N ILE A 90 11.12 1.15 7.45
CA ILE A 90 11.16 2.49 6.84
C ILE A 90 12.08 2.51 5.63
N SER A 91 13.23 1.84 5.71
CA SER A 91 14.14 1.70 4.57
C SER A 91 13.49 0.95 3.40
N SER A 92 12.76 -0.13 3.67
CA SER A 92 12.00 -0.87 2.64
C SER A 92 10.85 -0.04 2.06
N LEU A 93 10.09 0.70 2.88
CA LEU A 93 9.03 1.59 2.38
C LEU A 93 9.63 2.72 1.51
N ASN A 94 10.76 3.29 1.92
CA ASN A 94 11.46 4.30 1.12
C ASN A 94 12.06 3.71 -0.17
N GLY A 95 12.52 2.46 -0.13
CA GLY A 95 12.94 1.71 -1.31
C GLY A 95 11.79 1.52 -2.30
N LEU A 96 10.61 1.09 -1.83
CA LEU A 96 9.40 1.02 -2.65
C LEU A 96 9.00 2.39 -3.21
N ASN A 97 9.12 3.44 -2.41
CA ASN A 97 8.85 4.81 -2.84
C ASN A 97 9.80 5.30 -3.96
N SER A 98 10.97 4.69 -4.14
CA SER A 98 11.88 5.00 -5.23
C SER A 98 11.52 4.32 -6.56
N ILE A 99 10.69 3.27 -6.52
CA ILE A 99 10.17 2.56 -7.70
C ILE A 99 8.85 3.23 -8.11
N THR A 100 8.65 3.55 -9.39
CA THR A 100 7.47 4.34 -9.84
C THR A 100 6.13 3.69 -9.47
N SER A 101 6.01 2.37 -9.65
CA SER A 101 4.81 1.61 -9.29
C SER A 101 4.62 1.50 -7.78
N GLY A 102 5.70 1.28 -7.02
CA GLY A 102 5.70 1.30 -5.56
C GLY A 102 5.29 2.66 -4.98
N ASN A 103 5.83 3.75 -5.52
CA ASN A 103 5.44 5.12 -5.21
C ASN A 103 3.94 5.34 -5.46
N THR A 104 3.41 4.88 -6.59
CA THR A 104 1.98 5.02 -6.93
C THR A 104 1.10 4.38 -5.85
N VAL A 105 1.43 3.17 -5.41
CA VAL A 105 0.72 2.47 -4.33
C VAL A 105 0.86 3.21 -3.01
N LEU A 106 2.09 3.57 -2.62
CA LEU A 106 2.33 4.25 -1.35
C LEU A 106 1.63 5.60 -1.29
N THR A 107 1.68 6.41 -2.35
CA THR A 107 1.01 7.71 -2.39
C THR A 107 -0.50 7.58 -2.30
N ALA A 108 -1.09 6.54 -2.91
CA ALA A 108 -2.53 6.28 -2.77
C ALA A 108 -2.89 5.92 -1.32
N LEU A 109 -2.09 5.07 -0.67
CA LEU A 109 -2.35 4.63 0.70
C LEU A 109 -2.06 5.72 1.74
N THR A 110 -0.95 6.43 1.61
CA THR A 110 -0.63 7.58 2.48
C THR A 110 -1.52 8.78 2.18
N GLY A 111 -2.18 8.87 1.02
CA GLY A 111 -3.16 9.91 0.73
C GLY A 111 -4.60 9.56 1.14
N SER A 112 -4.81 8.36 1.70
CA SER A 112 -6.15 7.87 2.02
C SER A 112 -6.74 8.58 3.25
N THR A 113 -8.05 8.44 3.43
CA THR A 113 -8.72 8.72 4.72
C THR A 113 -8.84 7.46 5.58
N ALA A 114 -8.54 6.30 5.02
CA ALA A 114 -8.52 5.01 5.70
C ALA A 114 -7.20 4.77 6.42
N HIS A 115 -7.19 3.90 7.43
CA HIS A 115 -5.97 3.55 8.17
C HIS A 115 -5.46 2.16 7.79
N TYR A 116 -4.17 2.08 7.52
CA TYR A 116 -3.36 0.93 7.16
C TYR A 116 -2.29 0.72 8.22
N ASN A 117 -2.50 -0.24 9.11
CA ASN A 117 -1.58 -0.51 10.21
C ASN A 117 -0.59 -1.60 9.79
N LEU A 118 0.70 -1.32 9.84
CA LEU A 118 1.80 -2.24 9.55
C LEU A 118 2.34 -2.75 10.89
N GLY A 119 1.96 -3.96 11.27
CA GLY A 119 2.38 -4.57 12.53
C GLY A 119 3.66 -5.38 12.38
N LEU A 120 4.69 -4.99 13.14
CA LEU A 120 5.96 -5.71 13.27
C LEU A 120 5.94 -6.75 14.40
N SER A 121 5.02 -6.62 15.35
CA SER A 121 4.74 -7.69 16.30
C SER A 121 3.98 -8.80 15.56
N GLY A 122 4.32 -10.07 15.82
CA GLY A 122 3.71 -11.25 15.17
C GLY A 122 2.18 -11.43 15.35
N GLN A 123 1.50 -10.39 15.84
CA GLN A 123 0.05 -10.23 15.93
C GLN A 123 -0.65 -10.25 14.56
N TYR A 124 0.06 -9.86 13.50
CA TYR A 124 -0.43 -9.85 12.13
C TYR A 124 0.49 -10.78 11.31
N GLY A 125 0.02 -11.99 11.02
CA GLY A 125 0.85 -13.00 10.35
C GLY A 125 0.95 -12.75 8.85
N GLY A 126 1.92 -11.93 8.41
CA GLY A 126 2.36 -11.84 7.01
C GLY A 126 1.25 -11.71 5.96
N THR A 127 0.10 -11.12 6.31
CA THR A 127 -1.11 -11.10 5.48
C THR A 127 -1.87 -9.79 5.75
N TYR A 128 -2.42 -9.20 4.69
CA TYR A 128 -3.35 -8.09 4.74
C TYR A 128 -4.73 -8.56 5.23
N THR A 129 -5.29 -7.85 6.21
CA THR A 129 -6.64 -8.06 6.72
C THR A 129 -7.44 -6.76 6.65
N PRO A 130 -8.48 -6.64 5.80
CA PRO A 130 -9.28 -5.44 5.72
C PRO A 130 -10.08 -5.21 7.01
N ASN A 131 -10.26 -3.95 7.41
CA ASN A 131 -11.10 -3.63 8.58
C ASN A 131 -12.59 -3.90 8.33
N ALA A 132 -13.01 -3.74 7.07
CA ALA A 132 -14.35 -4.07 6.59
C ALA A 132 -14.27 -4.42 5.09
N VAL A 133 -15.28 -5.06 4.51
CA VAL A 133 -15.26 -5.47 3.08
C VAL A 133 -15.39 -4.26 2.13
N GLN A 134 -15.98 -3.18 2.62
CA GLN A 134 -16.28 -1.98 1.86
C GLN A 134 -14.99 -1.25 1.45
N GLN A 135 -14.94 -0.87 0.18
CA GLN A 135 -13.87 -0.04 -0.39
C GLN A 135 -13.42 1.08 0.55
N GLY A 136 -12.10 1.21 0.71
CA GLY A 136 -11.50 2.29 1.51
C GLY A 136 -11.71 2.15 3.03
N ALA A 137 -12.02 0.96 3.55
CA ALA A 137 -12.12 0.76 5.00
C ALA A 137 -10.75 0.61 5.69
N GLY A 138 -9.65 0.57 4.93
CA GLY A 138 -8.31 0.36 5.48
C GLY A 138 -8.10 -1.09 5.90
N GLY A 139 -7.03 -1.35 6.65
CA GLY A 139 -6.73 -2.70 7.11
C GLY A 139 -5.45 -2.80 7.94
N ASN A 140 -5.12 -4.03 8.31
CA ASN A 140 -3.92 -4.36 9.05
C ASN A 140 -3.04 -5.28 8.20
N LEU A 141 -1.75 -4.98 8.13
CA LEU A 141 -0.74 -5.69 7.37
C LEU A 141 0.26 -6.30 8.33
N GLY A 142 0.44 -7.61 8.23
CA GLY A 142 1.51 -8.30 8.93
C GLY A 142 2.85 -8.15 8.26
N VAL A 143 3.83 -7.60 8.96
CA VAL A 143 5.21 -7.48 8.46
C VAL A 143 6.07 -8.57 9.10
N ALA A 144 6.06 -9.76 8.50
CA ALA A 144 6.81 -10.90 9.01
C ALA A 144 8.34 -10.72 8.90
N ASN A 145 8.81 -10.07 7.82
CA ASN A 145 10.20 -9.71 7.63
C ASN A 145 10.29 -8.29 7.04
N PRO A 146 10.70 -7.27 7.82
CA PRO A 146 10.76 -5.90 7.33
C PRO A 146 11.78 -5.67 6.21
N ALA A 147 12.73 -6.58 6.01
CA ALA A 147 13.70 -6.52 4.91
C ALA A 147 13.15 -7.11 3.59
N ASN A 148 12.03 -7.84 3.63
CA ASN A 148 11.42 -8.40 2.41
C ASN A 148 10.56 -7.33 1.72
N MET A 149 11.20 -6.50 0.90
CA MET A 149 10.54 -5.37 0.24
C MET A 149 9.49 -5.80 -0.80
N SER A 150 9.70 -6.89 -1.55
CA SER A 150 8.73 -7.41 -2.53
C SER A 150 7.49 -7.98 -1.83
N GLY A 151 7.68 -8.76 -0.76
CA GLY A 151 6.57 -9.26 0.05
C GLY A 151 5.80 -8.13 0.76
N LEU A 152 6.49 -7.09 1.22
CA LEU A 152 5.81 -5.88 1.72
C LEU A 152 4.98 -5.20 0.63
N ALA A 153 5.48 -5.17 -0.60
CA ALA A 153 4.74 -4.64 -1.75
C ALA A 153 3.48 -5.45 -2.05
N HIS A 154 3.54 -6.79 -1.95
CA HIS A 154 2.37 -7.68 -2.06
C HIS A 154 1.26 -7.26 -1.09
N GLU A 155 1.60 -7.13 0.20
CA GLU A 155 0.62 -6.79 1.24
C GLU A 155 0.09 -5.35 1.11
N LEU A 156 0.94 -4.39 0.73
CA LEU A 156 0.51 -3.02 0.44
C LEU A 156 -0.41 -2.97 -0.79
N PHE A 157 -0.16 -3.83 -1.79
CA PHE A 157 -1.01 -3.89 -2.96
C PHE A 157 -2.43 -4.35 -2.63
N HIS A 158 -2.61 -5.23 -1.64
CA HIS A 158 -3.93 -5.55 -1.12
C HIS A 158 -4.64 -4.32 -0.53
N GLY A 159 -3.93 -3.47 0.20
CA GLY A 159 -4.46 -2.17 0.62
C GLY A 159 -4.89 -1.32 -0.57
N PHE A 160 -4.06 -1.25 -1.62
CA PHE A 160 -4.38 -0.50 -2.83
C PHE A 160 -5.60 -1.07 -3.56
N GLN A 161 -5.72 -2.40 -3.66
CA GLN A 161 -6.90 -3.04 -4.21
C GLN A 161 -8.15 -2.64 -3.44
N HIS A 162 -8.05 -2.55 -2.11
CA HIS A 162 -9.16 -2.17 -1.25
C HIS A 162 -9.55 -0.69 -1.37
N GLU A 163 -8.62 0.21 -1.65
CA GLU A 163 -8.94 1.61 -2.01
C GLU A 163 -9.71 1.71 -3.33
N ASN A 164 -9.61 0.71 -4.20
CA ASN A 164 -10.11 0.78 -5.57
C ASN A 164 -11.33 -0.10 -5.83
N MET A 165 -11.61 -1.05 -4.94
CA MET A 165 -12.69 -2.02 -5.05
C MET A 165 -13.05 -2.61 -3.68
N ASP A 166 -14.29 -3.10 -3.55
CA ASP A 166 -14.67 -3.93 -2.40
C ASP A 166 -13.77 -5.17 -2.29
N MET A 167 -13.24 -5.40 -1.10
CA MET A 167 -12.35 -6.51 -0.79
C MET A 167 -13.12 -7.81 -0.70
N ILE A 168 -12.94 -8.68 -1.70
CA ILE A 168 -13.47 -10.03 -1.67
C ILE A 168 -12.28 -10.98 -1.61
N ASN A 169 -12.25 -11.84 -0.58
CA ASN A 169 -11.29 -12.95 -0.47
C ASN A 169 -11.39 -13.85 -1.71
N SER A 170 -10.58 -13.53 -2.72
CA SER A 170 -10.67 -14.11 -4.05
C SER A 170 -9.30 -14.32 -4.62
N THR A 171 -9.16 -15.37 -5.43
CA THR A 171 -7.89 -15.68 -6.10
C THR A 171 -7.47 -14.57 -7.05
N ALA A 172 -8.40 -13.76 -7.57
CA ALA A 172 -8.06 -12.62 -8.43
C ALA A 172 -7.22 -11.57 -7.69
N PHE A 173 -7.51 -11.33 -6.42
CA PHE A 173 -6.80 -10.32 -5.63
C PHE A 173 -5.39 -10.81 -5.30
N GLU A 174 -5.24 -12.08 -4.92
CA GLU A 174 -3.92 -12.71 -4.76
C GLU A 174 -3.12 -12.73 -6.05
N VAL A 175 -3.71 -13.13 -7.17
CA VAL A 175 -3.01 -13.12 -8.47
C VAL A 175 -2.55 -11.71 -8.84
N GLY A 176 -3.40 -10.69 -8.59
CA GLY A 176 -3.03 -9.30 -8.79
C GLY A 176 -1.87 -8.84 -7.89
N ALA A 177 -1.85 -9.24 -6.62
CA ALA A 177 -0.78 -8.91 -5.69
C ALA A 177 0.54 -9.64 -6.02
N ASN A 178 0.48 -10.92 -6.40
CA ASN A 178 1.63 -11.68 -6.88
C ASN A 178 2.25 -11.06 -8.15
N LEU A 179 1.41 -10.60 -9.10
CA LEU A 179 1.90 -9.89 -10.29
C LEU A 179 2.61 -8.58 -9.92
N PHE A 180 2.07 -7.85 -8.94
CA PHE A 180 2.70 -6.62 -8.44
C PHE A 180 4.02 -6.90 -7.73
N GLU A 181 4.07 -7.93 -6.87
CA GLU A 181 5.29 -8.37 -6.20
C GLU A 181 6.38 -8.73 -7.22
N ALA A 182 6.03 -9.57 -8.21
CA ALA A 182 6.94 -9.98 -9.27
C ALA A 182 7.48 -8.79 -10.08
N HIS A 183 6.63 -7.79 -10.34
CA HIS A 183 7.04 -6.54 -10.98
C HIS A 183 8.03 -5.76 -10.11
N ILE A 184 7.75 -5.57 -8.83
CA ILE A 184 8.64 -4.87 -7.89
C ILE A 184 10.00 -5.59 -7.77
N GLU A 185 9.98 -6.92 -7.65
CA GLU A 185 11.19 -7.74 -7.61
C GLU A 185 12.05 -7.57 -8.88
N PHE A 186 11.40 -7.49 -10.06
CA PHE A 186 12.08 -7.21 -11.32
C PHE A 186 12.73 -5.82 -11.31
N GLU A 187 11.99 -4.77 -10.91
CA GLU A 187 12.51 -3.40 -10.81
C GLU A 187 13.68 -3.29 -9.81
N MET A 188 13.67 -4.09 -8.74
CA MET A 188 14.73 -4.12 -7.74
C MET A 188 16.01 -4.81 -8.21
N ARG A 189 15.89 -5.95 -8.92
CA ARG A 189 17.01 -6.87 -9.14
C ARG A 189 17.36 -7.09 -10.61
N GLY A 190 16.51 -6.70 -11.55
CA GLY A 190 16.68 -6.96 -12.98
C GLY A 190 16.73 -8.44 -13.35
N SER A 191 16.22 -9.34 -12.48
CA SER A 191 16.25 -10.79 -12.68
C SER A 191 14.86 -11.34 -12.97
N ASN A 192 14.81 -12.41 -13.77
CA ASN A 192 13.58 -13.10 -14.14
C ASN A 192 12.89 -13.67 -12.89
N THR A 193 11.75 -13.04 -12.58
CA THR A 193 10.63 -13.41 -11.72
C THR A 193 10.73 -14.67 -10.87
N LEU A 194 10.47 -14.48 -9.57
CA LEU A 194 9.89 -15.49 -8.69
C LEU A 194 8.59 -16.00 -9.35
N LEU A 195 8.58 -17.25 -9.81
CA LEU A 195 7.32 -17.89 -10.15
C LEU A 195 6.53 -18.06 -8.85
N PRO A 196 5.23 -17.70 -8.79
CA PRO A 196 4.46 -17.84 -7.57
C PRO A 196 4.49 -19.30 -7.09
N GLU A 197 4.57 -19.49 -5.76
CA GLU A 197 4.40 -20.82 -5.19
C GLU A 197 2.93 -21.27 -5.37
N GLY A 198 2.68 -22.20 -6.30
CA GLY A 198 1.36 -22.80 -6.53
C GLY A 198 0.86 -22.76 -7.98
N GLY A 199 -0.32 -23.35 -8.23
CA GLY A 199 -1.01 -23.36 -9.53
C GLY A 199 -0.67 -24.51 -10.49
N SER A 200 -1.46 -24.64 -11.57
CA SER A 200 -1.25 -25.62 -12.65
C SER A 200 -0.24 -25.08 -13.69
N GLN A 201 0.16 -25.89 -14.67
CA GLN A 201 0.93 -25.38 -15.82
C GLN A 201 0.18 -24.24 -16.52
N GLU A 202 -1.14 -24.31 -16.62
CA GLU A 202 -1.96 -23.26 -17.24
C GLU A 202 -1.94 -21.96 -16.41
N PHE A 203 -1.81 -22.06 -15.08
CA PHE A 203 -1.56 -20.89 -14.24
C PHE A 203 -0.22 -20.25 -14.60
N ALA A 204 0.85 -21.03 -14.64
CA ALA A 204 2.20 -20.53 -14.91
C ALA A 204 2.28 -19.84 -16.29
N ASP A 205 1.73 -20.47 -17.33
CA ASP A 205 1.72 -19.92 -18.69
C ASP A 205 0.95 -18.59 -18.75
N ALA A 206 -0.23 -18.52 -18.12
CA ALA A 206 -1.03 -17.31 -18.07
C ALA A 206 -0.36 -16.20 -17.24
N PHE A 207 0.27 -16.54 -16.11
CA PHE A 207 0.97 -15.59 -15.24
C PHE A 207 2.19 -14.99 -15.94
N ILE A 208 2.99 -15.81 -16.62
CA ILE A 208 4.12 -15.35 -17.46
C ILE A 208 3.60 -14.45 -18.59
N GLY A 209 2.53 -14.87 -19.28
CA GLY A 209 1.91 -14.06 -20.33
C GLY A 209 1.51 -12.67 -19.85
N LEU A 210 0.95 -12.58 -18.63
CA LEU A 210 0.60 -11.31 -18.00
C LEU A 210 1.84 -10.45 -17.72
N LEU A 211 2.87 -10.98 -17.08
CA LEU A 211 4.08 -10.23 -16.71
C LEU A 211 4.78 -9.54 -17.88
N TYR A 212 4.89 -10.25 -19.01
CA TYR A 212 5.66 -9.79 -20.17
C TYR A 212 4.80 -9.17 -21.27
N SER A 213 3.48 -9.08 -21.08
CA SER A 213 2.60 -8.42 -22.04
C SER A 213 2.69 -6.90 -21.96
N GLU A 214 2.66 -6.25 -23.12
CA GLU A 214 2.64 -4.78 -23.22
C GLU A 214 1.35 -4.18 -22.61
N ASN A 215 0.24 -4.90 -22.75
CA ASN A 215 -1.09 -4.48 -22.32
C ASN A 215 -1.75 -5.58 -21.49
N PHE A 216 -2.55 -5.18 -20.49
CA PHE A 216 -3.27 -6.11 -19.63
C PHE A 216 -4.18 -7.07 -20.44
N ASN A 217 -3.95 -8.37 -20.29
CA ASN A 217 -4.75 -9.41 -20.94
C ASN A 217 -5.78 -10.01 -19.97
N GLN A 218 -7.04 -9.58 -20.08
CA GLN A 218 -8.13 -10.10 -19.25
C GLN A 218 -8.34 -11.63 -19.39
N ARG A 219 -8.03 -12.23 -20.55
CA ARG A 219 -8.16 -13.68 -20.73
C ARG A 219 -7.14 -14.42 -19.87
N ASP A 220 -5.88 -14.01 -19.92
CA ASP A 220 -4.81 -14.64 -19.15
C ASP A 220 -5.05 -14.42 -17.65
N PHE A 221 -5.49 -13.23 -17.25
CA PHE A 221 -5.86 -12.94 -15.87
C PHE A 221 -6.99 -13.85 -15.37
N ASN A 222 -8.01 -14.09 -16.20
CA ASN A 222 -9.11 -15.00 -15.88
C ASN A 222 -8.63 -16.45 -15.78
N THR A 223 -7.72 -16.88 -16.65
CA THR A 223 -7.10 -18.21 -16.59
C THR A 223 -6.33 -18.36 -15.29
N ALA A 224 -5.37 -17.46 -15.01
CA ALA A 224 -4.56 -17.48 -13.80
C ALA A 224 -5.43 -17.48 -12.53
N THR A 225 -6.47 -16.64 -12.48
CA THR A 225 -7.43 -16.59 -11.36
C THR A 225 -8.12 -17.93 -11.10
N ARG A 226 -8.52 -18.65 -12.14
CA ARG A 226 -9.26 -19.92 -12.02
C ARG A 226 -8.35 -21.10 -11.67
N THR A 227 -7.11 -21.06 -12.15
CA THR A 227 -6.14 -22.16 -11.98
C THR A 227 -5.16 -21.95 -10.82
N PHE A 228 -5.17 -20.78 -10.16
CA PHE A 228 -4.32 -20.45 -9.00
C PHE A 228 -4.35 -21.51 -7.89
N LEU A 229 -5.53 -21.97 -7.49
CA LEU A 229 -5.69 -22.97 -6.43
C LEU A 229 -5.58 -24.42 -6.93
N GLN A 230 -5.42 -24.63 -8.24
CA GLN A 230 -5.36 -25.95 -8.85
C GLN A 230 -3.91 -26.43 -8.83
N SER A 231 -3.47 -27.01 -7.71
CA SER A 231 -2.14 -27.63 -7.64
C SER A 231 -2.20 -29.07 -8.13
N SER A 232 -1.29 -29.42 -9.04
CA SER A 232 -0.69 -30.76 -9.15
C SER A 232 0.68 -30.87 -8.46
N TYR A 233 1.23 -29.77 -7.91
CA TYR A 233 2.65 -29.67 -7.52
C TYR A 233 3.00 -29.68 -6.02
N ASN A 234 2.08 -29.51 -5.07
CA ASN A 234 2.25 -30.00 -3.68
C ASN A 234 1.06 -29.61 -2.79
N PRO A 235 0.20 -30.55 -2.38
CA PRO A 235 -0.67 -30.32 -1.23
C PRO A 235 0.13 -30.35 0.08
N PRO A 236 -0.33 -29.63 1.13
CA PRO A 236 -1.50 -28.76 1.15
C PRO A 236 -1.14 -27.29 0.88
N ASN A 237 -2.02 -26.58 0.16
CA ASN A 237 -1.97 -25.12 0.05
C ASN A 237 -1.78 -24.47 1.43
N PRO A 238 -1.00 -23.38 1.56
CA PRO A 238 -0.82 -22.74 2.84
C PRO A 238 -2.19 -22.29 3.43
N PRO A 239 -2.35 -22.30 4.77
CA PRO A 239 -3.65 -22.18 5.43
C PRO A 239 -4.47 -20.95 5.05
N ASN A 240 -3.80 -19.87 4.64
CA ASN A 240 -4.37 -18.62 4.13
C ASN A 240 -5.18 -18.82 2.83
N TYR A 241 -4.79 -19.76 1.96
CA TYR A 241 -5.46 -19.97 0.66
C TYR A 241 -6.77 -20.78 0.75
N ASN A 242 -7.04 -21.47 1.85
CA ASN A 242 -8.24 -22.28 2.04
C ASN A 242 -9.55 -21.46 2.02
N ARG A 243 -9.45 -20.15 2.28
CA ARG A 243 -10.59 -19.23 2.31
C ARG A 243 -10.86 -18.58 0.95
N LEU A 244 -9.93 -18.67 0.00
CA LEU A 244 -10.06 -18.04 -1.30
C LEU A 244 -11.07 -18.78 -2.17
N ARG A 245 -11.76 -18.01 -3.01
CA ARG A 245 -12.66 -18.54 -4.02
C ARG A 245 -12.30 -17.95 -5.38
N PRO A 246 -12.28 -18.75 -6.46
CA PRO A 246 -12.15 -18.21 -7.80
C PRO A 246 -13.29 -17.25 -8.11
N ARG A 247 -12.95 -15.97 -8.31
CA ARG A 247 -13.92 -14.94 -8.70
C ARG A 247 -13.31 -14.09 -9.81
N ILE A 248 -14.03 -14.00 -10.92
CA ILE A 248 -13.62 -13.15 -12.04
C ILE A 248 -13.83 -11.70 -11.65
N VAL A 249 -12.78 -10.91 -11.86
CA VAL A 249 -12.79 -9.46 -11.66
C VAL A 249 -12.48 -8.82 -13.01
N ASN A 250 -13.41 -8.00 -13.48
CA ASN A 250 -13.20 -7.16 -14.66
C ASN A 250 -12.46 -5.90 -14.24
N ASN A 251 -11.46 -5.48 -15.02
CA ASN A 251 -10.62 -4.31 -14.72
C ASN A 251 -9.99 -4.36 -13.32
N PRO A 252 -9.27 -5.45 -12.98
CA PRO A 252 -8.64 -5.56 -11.67
C PRO A 252 -7.62 -4.42 -11.47
N PRO A 253 -7.38 -3.93 -10.23
CA PRO A 253 -6.48 -2.80 -9.99
C PRO A 253 -5.08 -2.95 -10.59
N ILE A 254 -4.57 -4.19 -10.72
CA ILE A 254 -3.28 -4.51 -11.36
C ILE A 254 -3.21 -4.09 -12.84
N SER A 255 -4.33 -4.01 -13.55
CA SER A 255 -4.35 -3.61 -14.97
C SER A 255 -3.82 -2.20 -15.22
N ARG A 256 -3.81 -1.34 -14.18
CA ARG A 256 -3.34 0.05 -14.24
C ARG A 256 -1.82 0.19 -14.26
N PHE A 257 -1.09 -0.90 -13.98
CA PHE A 257 0.37 -0.90 -13.87
C PHE A 257 1.06 -1.45 -15.12
N TYR A 258 0.30 -1.76 -16.17
CA TYR A 258 0.87 -2.32 -17.40
C TYR A 258 1.57 -1.25 -18.25
N PRO A 259 2.66 -1.61 -18.95
CA PRO A 259 3.36 -2.90 -18.87
C PRO A 259 4.07 -3.10 -17.53
N LEU A 260 4.00 -4.32 -17.00
CA LEU A 260 4.66 -4.68 -15.74
C LEU A 260 6.17 -4.81 -15.95
N ILE A 261 6.61 -5.58 -16.94
CA ILE A 261 8.03 -5.67 -17.30
C ILE A 261 8.25 -4.97 -18.64
N ARG A 262 9.21 -4.04 -18.68
CA ARG A 262 9.62 -3.33 -19.90
C ARG A 262 10.95 -3.89 -20.41
N PHE A 263 11.04 -4.08 -21.72
CA PHE A 263 12.28 -4.44 -22.43
C PHE A 263 12.76 -3.28 -23.29
#